data_AF-A0A8C2MFL5-F1
#
_entry.id   AF-A0A8C2MFL5-F1
#
_cell.length_a   1.000
_cell.length_b   1.000
_cell.length_c   1.000
_cell.angle_alpha   90.00
_cell.angle_beta   90.00
_cell.angle_gamma   90.00
#
_symmetry.space_group_name_H-M   'P 1'
#
loop_
_entity.id
_entity.type
_entity.pdbx_description
1 polymer ?
#
loop_
_entity_poly.entity_id
_entity_poly.type
_entity_poly.pdbx_seq_one_letter_code
_entity_poly.pdbx_strand_id
1 'polypeptide(L)'
;MGQGLSSTPAWELDKFIEDHLLPDTTFRKDVKAVIDIMCTFLKERCFRGADHPVRVSKVVKSGSSGKGTALKGRSDADLVVFLNNLHSFEDQLNRRREFIQEIKKQLYKFQRERHIWVKFEVQSSWWSNPRALSFKLSSPHLQQEVEFDVLPAYDVLGHVSIFSKPDPAIYRRLISKCTSLGKEGEFSTCFTELQRNFLKRRTTKLKGLIRLVKHWYQLCKEKLGKPLPPQYALELLTVYAWERGSRFTEFNTAEGFRTVLELVTNYRQLRIYWTEYYDFQDQEVSNYLHSQLSRARPVILDPADPTGNVAGGNSDGWERLAGEAVAWLRYPCFKKRDGSQVCSWDVPTEVDVPYQESHFFRNLCLFLLFLFFFHCFKGFFCITKASLGSPSSCLSAGMTAA
;
A
#
# COMPACT_ATOMS: atom_id res chain seq x y z
N MET A 1 -14.85 35.60 0.82
CA MET A 1 -14.96 34.19 0.38
C MET A 1 -13.63 33.87 -0.30
N GLY A 2 -12.86 32.90 0.22
CA GLY A 2 -11.57 32.54 -0.37
C GLY A 2 -11.74 31.98 -1.80
N GLN A 3 -10.73 32.17 -2.66
CA GLN A 3 -10.73 31.55 -3.99
C GLN A 3 -10.76 30.03 -3.86
N GLY A 4 -11.67 29.37 -4.57
CA GLY A 4 -11.72 27.90 -4.63
C GLY A 4 -10.73 27.36 -5.66
N LEU A 5 -10.33 26.09 -5.51
CA LEU A 5 -9.35 25.45 -6.40
C LEU A 5 -9.72 25.58 -7.89
N SER A 6 -11.01 25.54 -8.22
CA SER A 6 -11.50 25.65 -9.60
C SER A 6 -11.26 27.02 -10.24
N SER A 7 -11.01 28.08 -9.47
CA SER A 7 -10.69 29.41 -9.99
C SER A 7 -9.21 29.79 -9.80
N THR A 8 -8.42 28.97 -9.11
CA THR A 8 -6.99 29.20 -8.90
C THR A 8 -6.19 28.93 -10.19
N PRO A 9 -5.38 29.88 -10.68
CA PRO A 9 -4.55 29.65 -11.86
C PRO A 9 -3.35 28.74 -11.56
N ALA A 10 -2.77 28.12 -12.60
CA ALA A 10 -1.70 27.14 -12.47
C ALA A 10 -0.50 27.61 -11.62
N TRP A 11 -0.08 28.87 -11.74
CA TRP A 11 1.08 29.43 -11.04
C TRP A 11 0.79 29.79 -9.56
N GLU A 12 -0.45 29.67 -9.10
CA GLU A 12 -0.85 29.94 -7.70
C GLU A 12 -1.18 28.66 -6.93
N LEU A 13 -1.10 27.48 -7.55
CA LEU A 13 -1.44 26.22 -6.90
C LEU A 13 -0.58 25.92 -5.67
N ASP A 14 0.70 26.28 -5.69
CA ASP A 14 1.58 26.11 -4.54
C ASP A 14 1.15 26.99 -3.36
N LYS A 15 0.82 28.25 -3.63
CA LYS A 15 0.28 29.17 -2.64
C LYS A 15 -1.07 28.69 -2.12
N PHE A 16 -1.93 28.18 -3.00
CA PHE A 16 -3.21 27.60 -2.60
C PHE A 16 -3.03 26.40 -1.64
N ILE A 17 -2.06 25.52 -1.91
CA ILE A 17 -1.72 24.41 -1.01
C ILE A 17 -1.31 24.95 0.36
N GLU A 18 -0.43 25.95 0.39
CA GLU A 18 0.09 26.56 1.62
C GLU A 18 -1.02 27.21 2.46
N ASP A 19 -1.83 28.06 1.84
CA ASP A 19 -2.84 28.88 2.52
C ASP A 19 -4.05 28.04 2.98
N HIS A 20 -4.46 27.05 2.17
CA HIS A 20 -5.75 26.37 2.32
C HIS A 20 -5.65 24.89 2.69
N LEU A 21 -4.59 24.18 2.29
CA LEU A 21 -4.54 22.71 2.44
C LEU A 21 -3.62 22.24 3.56
N LEU A 22 -2.58 22.99 3.92
CA LEU A 22 -1.67 22.61 4.99
C LEU A 22 -2.38 22.68 6.38
N PRO A 23 -2.33 21.60 7.18
CA PRO A 23 -2.91 21.60 8.52
C PRO A 23 -2.26 22.65 9.43
N ASP A 24 -3.04 23.20 10.36
CA ASP A 24 -2.52 24.11 11.37
C ASP A 24 -1.46 23.44 12.25
N THR A 25 -0.36 24.14 12.49
CA THR A 25 0.79 23.58 13.20
C THR A 25 0.50 23.40 14.70
N THR A 26 -0.26 24.31 15.30
CA THR A 26 -0.58 24.28 16.74
C THR A 26 -1.55 23.14 17.03
N PHE A 27 -2.68 23.09 16.32
CA PHE A 27 -3.66 22.01 16.46
C PHE A 27 -3.04 20.63 16.18
N ARG A 28 -2.14 20.54 15.18
CA ARG A 28 -1.43 19.29 14.89
C ARG A 28 -0.53 18.84 16.05
N LYS A 29 0.11 19.76 16.78
CA LYS A 29 0.92 19.44 17.97
C LYS A 29 0.03 18.93 19.11
N ASP A 30 -1.10 19.59 19.34
CA ASP A 30 -2.08 19.19 20.36
C ASP A 30 -2.63 17.80 20.09
N VAL A 31 -3.13 17.57 18.87
CA VAL A 31 -3.62 16.25 18.45
C VAL A 31 -2.54 15.19 18.60
N LYS A 32 -1.29 15.48 18.23
CA LYS A 32 -0.18 14.53 18.40
C LYS A 32 0.02 14.17 19.88
N ALA A 33 0.09 15.16 20.77
CA ALA A 33 0.30 14.91 22.19
C ALA A 33 -0.84 14.10 22.81
N VAL A 34 -2.10 14.42 22.48
CA VAL A 34 -3.27 13.66 22.95
C VAL A 34 -3.23 12.21 22.46
N ILE A 35 -2.88 11.99 21.19
CA ILE A 35 -2.74 10.65 20.63
C ILE A 35 -1.58 9.88 21.27
N ASP A 36 -0.46 10.53 21.56
CA ASP A 36 0.67 9.88 22.25
C ASP A 36 0.25 9.42 23.66
N ILE A 37 -0.48 10.24 24.41
CA ILE A 37 -1.05 9.87 25.72
C ILE A 37 -2.07 8.72 25.59
N MET A 38 -2.95 8.78 24.59
CA MET A 38 -3.93 7.74 24.32
C MET A 38 -3.27 6.40 23.93
N CYS A 39 -2.20 6.44 23.13
CA CYS A 39 -1.43 5.25 22.77
C CYS A 39 -0.82 4.58 24.00
N THR A 40 -0.23 5.36 24.90
CA THR A 40 0.31 4.85 26.17
C THR A 40 -0.79 4.25 27.04
N PHE A 41 -1.94 4.93 27.16
CA PHE A 41 -3.09 4.42 27.90
C PHE A 41 -3.59 3.08 27.34
N LEU A 42 -3.77 2.98 26.02
CA LEU A 42 -4.22 1.74 25.38
C LEU A 42 -3.19 0.61 25.55
N LYS A 43 -1.90 0.90 25.45
CA LYS A 43 -0.83 -0.09 25.69
C LYS A 43 -0.82 -0.64 27.11
N GLU A 44 -0.96 0.23 28.10
CA GLU A 44 -0.80 -0.13 29.52
C GLU A 44 -2.06 -0.71 30.16
N ARG A 45 -3.24 -0.31 29.68
CA ARG A 45 -4.51 -0.57 30.37
C ARG A 45 -5.53 -1.36 29.55
N CYS A 46 -5.48 -1.28 28.22
CA CYS A 46 -6.41 -2.05 27.40
C CYS A 46 -6.17 -3.54 27.64
N PHE A 47 -7.25 -4.30 27.86
CA PHE A 47 -7.21 -5.74 28.13
C PHE A 47 -6.50 -6.19 29.43
N ARG A 48 -6.16 -5.29 30.36
CA ARG A 48 -5.47 -5.62 31.65
C ARG A 48 -6.30 -6.48 32.64
N GLY A 49 -7.47 -6.95 32.24
CA GLY A 49 -8.32 -7.88 32.99
C GLY A 49 -9.22 -8.69 32.07
N ALA A 50 -8.80 -8.91 30.83
CA ALA A 50 -9.50 -9.80 29.92
C ALA A 50 -9.24 -11.26 30.31
N ASP A 51 -10.22 -12.13 30.09
CA ASP A 51 -10.12 -13.57 30.39
C ASP A 51 -9.01 -14.27 29.59
N HIS A 52 -8.59 -13.67 28.48
CA HIS A 52 -7.50 -14.12 27.62
C HIS A 52 -6.34 -13.12 27.67
N PRO A 53 -5.08 -13.55 27.55
CA PRO A 53 -3.89 -12.69 27.64
C PRO A 53 -3.67 -11.81 26.38
N VAL A 54 -4.70 -11.09 25.95
CA VAL A 54 -4.65 -10.08 24.90
C VAL A 54 -3.85 -8.88 25.42
N ARG A 55 -2.88 -8.40 24.66
CA ARG A 55 -2.22 -7.11 24.93
C ARG A 55 -2.06 -6.33 23.64
N VAL A 56 -2.02 -5.01 23.78
CA VAL A 56 -1.68 -4.11 22.69
C VAL A 56 -0.15 -4.11 22.53
N SER A 57 0.37 -4.70 21.45
CA SER A 57 1.82 -4.70 21.17
C SER A 57 2.30 -3.30 20.79
N LYS A 58 1.57 -2.65 19.89
CA LYS A 58 1.86 -1.31 19.40
C LYS A 58 0.60 -0.61 18.91
N VAL A 59 0.67 0.71 18.89
CA VAL A 59 -0.38 1.57 18.33
C VAL A 59 0.27 2.44 17.28
N VAL A 60 -0.29 2.43 16.07
CA VAL A 60 0.28 3.09 14.91
C VAL A 60 -0.70 4.14 14.40
N LYS A 61 -0.26 5.40 14.42
CA LYS A 61 -0.95 6.45 13.67
C LYS A 61 -0.68 6.28 12.17
N SER A 62 -1.76 6.07 11.43
CA SER A 62 -1.80 5.97 9.97
C SER A 62 -2.79 7.00 9.41
N GLY A 63 -3.42 6.70 8.27
CA GLY A 63 -4.23 7.64 7.51
C GLY A 63 -3.42 8.83 7.05
N SER A 64 -4.10 9.89 6.64
CA SER A 64 -3.47 11.10 6.11
C SER A 64 -2.51 11.75 7.13
N SER A 65 -2.85 11.70 8.42
CA SER A 65 -2.04 12.20 9.52
C SER A 65 -0.74 11.42 9.73
N GLY A 66 -0.76 10.09 9.59
CA GLY A 66 0.43 9.24 9.71
C GLY A 66 1.35 9.33 8.48
N LYS A 67 0.75 9.42 7.29
CA LYS A 67 1.43 9.52 5.99
C LYS A 67 2.03 10.93 5.76
N GLY A 68 1.52 11.94 6.45
CA GLY A 68 1.94 13.33 6.29
C GLY A 68 1.28 14.03 5.10
N THR A 69 0.05 13.62 4.76
CA THR A 69 -0.79 14.10 3.65
C THR A 69 -2.18 14.57 4.14
N ALA A 70 -2.27 14.92 5.42
CA ALA A 70 -3.46 15.49 6.07
C ALA A 70 -3.86 16.84 5.45
N LEU A 71 -5.18 17.10 5.38
CA LEU A 71 -5.80 18.33 4.87
C LEU A 71 -6.31 19.19 6.03
N LYS A 72 -6.10 20.51 5.95
CA LYS A 72 -6.64 21.49 6.90
C LYS A 72 -8.15 21.35 7.07
N GLY A 73 -8.62 21.29 8.32
CA GLY A 73 -10.04 21.26 8.68
C GLY A 73 -10.84 20.01 8.27
N ARG A 74 -10.25 19.04 7.56
CA ARG A 74 -10.92 17.86 7.01
C ARG A 74 -10.03 16.62 7.06
N SER A 75 -9.28 16.47 8.15
CA SER A 75 -8.33 15.36 8.29
C SER A 75 -9.00 14.10 8.84
N ASP A 76 -8.79 13.00 8.11
CA ASP A 76 -8.98 11.63 8.57
C ASP A 76 -7.67 11.09 9.14
N ALA A 77 -7.73 10.42 10.28
CA ALA A 77 -6.58 9.75 10.85
C ALA A 77 -6.96 8.32 11.24
N ASP A 78 -6.07 7.38 10.98
CA ASP A 78 -6.30 6.01 11.42
C ASP A 78 -5.43 5.74 12.63
N LEU A 79 -5.98 5.07 13.64
CA LEU A 79 -5.25 4.57 14.79
C LEU A 79 -5.32 3.03 14.77
N VAL A 80 -4.29 2.39 14.26
CA VAL A 80 -4.23 0.94 14.18
C VAL A 80 -3.66 0.38 15.48
N VAL A 81 -4.46 -0.41 16.18
CA VAL A 81 -4.13 -1.04 17.47
C VAL A 81 -3.74 -2.48 17.20
N PHE A 82 -2.45 -2.76 17.26
CA PHE A 82 -1.91 -4.10 17.04
C PHE A 82 -1.99 -4.94 18.30
N LEU A 83 -2.48 -6.17 18.15
CA LEU A 83 -2.70 -7.12 19.25
C LEU A 83 -1.74 -8.30 19.14
N ASN A 84 -1.07 -8.64 20.24
CA ASN A 84 0.01 -9.64 20.26
C ASN A 84 -0.44 -11.11 20.35
N ASN A 85 -1.72 -11.34 20.62
CA ASN A 85 -2.28 -12.67 20.86
C ASN A 85 -3.19 -13.15 19.72
N LEU A 86 -3.16 -12.45 18.59
CA LEU A 86 -3.72 -12.97 17.34
C LEU A 86 -2.65 -13.86 16.72
N HIS A 87 -3.00 -15.09 16.40
CA HIS A 87 -2.09 -16.07 15.83
C HIS A 87 -2.31 -16.25 14.32
N SER A 88 -3.40 -15.68 13.81
CA SER A 88 -3.81 -15.76 12.40
C SER A 88 -4.51 -14.49 11.93
N PHE A 89 -4.61 -14.34 10.62
CA PHE A 89 -5.43 -13.29 10.01
C PHE A 89 -6.92 -13.48 10.36
N GLU A 90 -7.38 -14.73 10.45
CA GLU A 90 -8.76 -15.07 10.80
C GLU A 90 -9.16 -14.63 12.21
N ASP A 91 -8.24 -14.66 13.17
CA ASP A 91 -8.51 -14.18 14.54
C ASP A 91 -8.92 -12.70 14.53
N GLN A 92 -8.26 -11.89 13.69
CA GLN A 92 -8.64 -10.47 13.52
C GLN A 92 -10.07 -10.33 13.00
N LEU A 93 -10.53 -11.22 12.11
CA LEU A 93 -11.91 -11.17 11.60
C LEU A 93 -12.91 -11.63 12.64
N ASN A 94 -12.67 -12.80 13.22
CA ASN A 94 -13.61 -13.49 14.09
C ASN A 94 -13.80 -12.75 15.41
N ARG A 95 -12.75 -12.10 15.92
CA ARG A 95 -12.75 -11.41 17.21
C ARG A 95 -12.78 -9.88 17.10
N ARG A 96 -12.92 -9.33 15.89
CA ARG A 96 -12.95 -7.87 15.64
C ARG A 96 -13.90 -7.13 16.57
N ARG A 97 -15.11 -7.67 16.72
CA ARG A 97 -16.18 -7.08 17.55
C ARG A 97 -15.76 -6.99 19.01
N GLU A 98 -15.21 -8.07 19.57
CA GLU A 98 -14.71 -8.15 20.94
C GLU A 98 -13.68 -7.06 21.20
N PHE A 99 -12.68 -6.92 20.31
CA PHE A 99 -11.63 -5.92 20.45
C PHE A 99 -12.15 -4.50 20.34
N ILE A 100 -13.03 -4.22 19.37
CA ILE A 100 -13.64 -2.90 19.23
C ILE A 100 -14.44 -2.51 20.47
N GLN A 101 -15.20 -3.44 21.05
CA GLN A 101 -15.99 -3.17 22.25
C GLN A 101 -15.11 -2.87 23.46
N GLU A 102 -14.04 -3.64 23.67
CA GLU A 102 -13.11 -3.40 24.77
C GLU A 102 -12.34 -2.08 24.56
N ILE A 103 -11.84 -1.80 23.36
CA ILE A 103 -11.19 -0.52 23.03
C ILE A 103 -12.17 0.64 23.30
N LYS A 104 -13.44 0.53 22.88
CA LYS A 104 -14.46 1.56 23.12
C LYS A 104 -14.66 1.82 24.61
N LYS A 105 -14.79 0.76 25.42
CA LYS A 105 -14.91 0.86 26.88
C LYS A 105 -13.69 1.57 27.48
N GLN A 106 -12.49 1.27 27.00
CA GLN A 106 -11.26 1.90 27.46
C GLN A 106 -11.15 3.37 27.04
N LEU A 107 -11.62 3.74 25.83
CA LEU A 107 -11.70 5.13 25.41
C LEU A 107 -12.71 5.94 26.25
N TYR A 108 -13.84 5.37 26.66
CA TYR A 108 -14.73 6.05 27.60
C TYR A 108 -14.09 6.25 28.98
N LYS A 109 -13.33 5.26 29.49
CA LYS A 109 -12.55 5.44 30.72
C LYS A 109 -11.52 6.53 30.57
N PHE A 110 -10.79 6.55 29.45
CA PHE A 110 -9.84 7.61 29.12
C PHE A 110 -10.50 8.99 29.14
N GLN A 111 -11.67 9.14 28.51
CA GLN A 111 -12.44 10.39 28.49
C GLN A 111 -12.81 10.89 29.90
N ARG A 112 -13.15 9.98 30.83
CA ARG A 112 -13.52 10.34 32.20
C ARG A 112 -12.32 10.61 33.11
N GLU A 113 -11.22 9.88 32.93
CA GLU A 113 -10.06 9.89 33.84
C GLU A 113 -8.96 10.86 33.43
N ARG A 114 -9.00 11.40 32.21
CA ARG A 114 -7.97 12.30 31.69
C ARG A 114 -8.60 13.62 31.27
N HIS A 115 -8.16 14.69 31.92
CA HIS A 115 -8.41 16.04 31.44
C HIS A 115 -7.49 16.32 30.25
N ILE A 116 -8.06 16.22 29.05
CA ILE A 116 -7.41 16.63 27.81
C ILE A 116 -7.94 18.01 27.38
N TRP A 117 -7.06 18.82 26.80
CA TRP A 117 -7.36 20.22 26.44
C TRP A 117 -8.07 20.38 25.08
N VAL A 118 -8.34 19.27 24.40
CA VAL A 118 -9.15 19.21 23.19
C VAL A 118 -10.46 18.49 23.48
N LYS A 119 -11.53 18.87 22.80
CA LYS A 119 -12.81 18.18 22.92
C LYS A 119 -12.66 16.78 22.32
N PHE A 120 -13.02 15.75 23.08
CA PHE A 120 -12.94 14.35 22.66
C PHE A 120 -14.31 13.69 22.73
N GLU A 121 -14.72 13.09 21.61
CA GLU A 121 -16.04 12.49 21.45
C GLU A 121 -15.92 11.12 20.79
N VAL A 122 -16.23 10.06 21.53
CA VAL A 122 -16.33 8.70 20.98
C VAL A 122 -17.66 8.58 20.23
N GLN A 123 -17.61 8.25 18.94
CA GLN A 123 -18.80 8.11 18.11
C GLN A 123 -19.48 6.76 18.35
N SER A 124 -20.82 6.74 18.36
CA SER A 124 -21.60 5.51 18.43
C SER A 124 -21.82 4.94 17.02
N SER A 125 -21.42 3.69 16.82
CA SER A 125 -21.74 2.92 15.62
C SER A 125 -23.14 2.30 15.73
N TRP A 126 -23.99 2.52 14.73
CA TRP A 126 -25.27 1.81 14.56
C TRP A 126 -25.12 0.38 14.02
N TRP A 127 -23.92 0.00 13.55
CA TRP A 127 -23.64 -1.31 12.95
C TRP A 127 -23.38 -2.38 14.01
N SER A 128 -23.91 -3.59 13.79
CA SER A 128 -23.72 -4.73 14.70
C SER A 128 -22.30 -5.32 14.67
N ASN A 129 -21.50 -5.06 13.62
CA ASN A 129 -20.09 -5.46 13.53
C ASN A 129 -19.27 -4.40 12.77
N PRO A 130 -18.97 -3.26 13.38
CA PRO A 130 -18.23 -2.19 12.70
C PRO A 130 -16.79 -2.64 12.42
N ARG A 131 -16.23 -2.21 11.28
CA ARG A 131 -14.81 -2.48 10.95
C ARG A 131 -13.85 -1.62 11.76
N ALA A 132 -14.31 -0.44 12.20
CA ALA A 132 -13.55 0.56 12.94
C ALA A 132 -14.41 1.16 14.06
N LEU A 133 -13.76 1.71 15.08
CA LEU A 133 -14.38 2.59 16.07
C LEU A 133 -13.95 4.02 15.81
N SER A 134 -14.90 4.93 15.60
CA SER A 134 -14.56 6.32 15.29
C SER A 134 -14.61 7.20 16.55
N PHE A 135 -13.72 8.18 16.65
CA PHE A 135 -13.79 9.27 17.62
C PHE A 135 -13.35 10.58 17.00
N LYS A 136 -13.74 11.71 17.59
CA LYS A 136 -13.33 13.05 17.13
C LYS A 136 -12.50 13.76 18.18
N LEU A 137 -11.47 14.46 17.72
CA LEU A 137 -10.73 15.47 18.48
C LEU A 137 -11.00 16.84 17.85
N SER A 138 -11.48 17.80 18.61
CA SER A 138 -11.74 19.15 18.10
C SER A 138 -11.23 20.25 19.02
N SER A 139 -10.83 21.36 18.39
CA SER A 139 -10.46 22.61 19.05
C SER A 139 -11.47 23.68 18.64
N PRO A 140 -12.45 24.02 19.50
CA PRO A 140 -13.46 25.04 19.19
C PRO A 140 -12.85 26.40 18.86
N HIS A 141 -11.77 26.78 19.55
CA HIS A 141 -11.08 28.06 19.33
C HIS A 141 -10.42 28.14 17.95
N LEU A 142 -9.89 27.02 17.43
CA LEU A 142 -9.26 26.96 16.13
C LEU A 142 -10.23 26.55 15.00
N GLN A 143 -11.49 26.27 15.34
CA GLN A 143 -12.52 25.74 14.44
C GLN A 143 -12.02 24.54 13.61
N GLN A 144 -11.28 23.64 14.27
CA GLN A 144 -10.68 22.48 13.63
C GLN A 144 -11.07 21.18 14.34
N GLU A 145 -11.25 20.14 13.54
CA GLU A 145 -11.50 18.79 14.01
C GLU A 145 -10.70 17.76 13.22
N VAL A 146 -10.41 16.63 13.86
CA VAL A 146 -9.87 15.42 13.25
C VAL A 146 -10.73 14.25 13.69
N GLU A 147 -11.20 13.48 12.72
CA GLU A 147 -11.87 12.22 12.98
C GLU A 147 -10.85 11.08 12.90
N PHE A 148 -10.88 10.21 13.90
CA PHE A 148 -10.02 9.06 14.03
C PHE A 148 -10.80 7.77 13.90
N ASP A 149 -10.36 6.89 13.00
CA ASP A 149 -10.84 5.50 12.94
C ASP A 149 -9.86 4.57 13.66
N VAL A 150 -10.33 3.89 14.69
CA VAL A 150 -9.56 2.92 15.47
C VAL A 150 -9.79 1.51 14.92
N LEU A 151 -8.72 0.87 14.50
CA LEU A 151 -8.74 -0.40 13.77
C LEU A 151 -7.90 -1.43 14.53
N PRO A 152 -8.50 -2.51 15.10
CA PRO A 152 -7.70 -3.61 15.64
C PRO A 152 -7.04 -4.39 14.49
N ALA A 153 -5.77 -4.76 14.67
CA ALA A 153 -5.03 -5.51 13.67
C ALA A 153 -4.15 -6.61 14.28
N TYR A 154 -3.93 -7.68 13.53
CA TYR A 154 -2.94 -8.70 13.82
C TYR A 154 -1.53 -8.17 13.53
N ASP A 155 -0.65 -8.27 14.53
CA ASP A 155 0.77 -7.89 14.41
C ASP A 155 1.61 -8.94 13.69
N VAL A 156 1.29 -9.19 12.42
CA VAL A 156 2.01 -10.18 11.60
C VAL A 156 3.44 -9.77 11.27
N LEU A 157 3.71 -8.46 11.23
CA LEU A 157 5.02 -7.92 10.85
C LEU A 157 6.00 -7.82 12.03
N GLY A 158 5.52 -7.81 13.27
CA GLY A 158 6.38 -7.62 14.45
C GLY A 158 7.14 -6.29 14.40
N HIS A 159 8.47 -6.32 14.45
CA HIS A 159 9.28 -5.10 14.33
C HIS A 159 9.57 -4.77 12.86
N VAL A 160 9.05 -3.64 12.39
CA VAL A 160 9.22 -3.20 10.99
C VAL A 160 10.30 -2.12 10.91
N SER A 161 11.39 -2.41 10.20
CA SER A 161 12.31 -1.36 9.76
C SER A 161 11.78 -0.69 8.49
N ILE A 162 12.01 0.62 8.36
CA ILE A 162 11.55 1.42 7.21
C ILE A 162 12.16 0.92 5.89
N PHE A 163 13.32 0.24 5.96
CA PHE A 163 14.08 -0.21 4.79
C PHE A 163 14.00 -1.72 4.54
N SER A 164 13.35 -2.48 5.42
CA SER A 164 13.32 -3.94 5.30
C SER A 164 12.07 -4.41 4.56
N LYS A 165 12.29 -5.23 3.53
CA LYS A 165 11.23 -6.04 2.93
C LYS A 165 10.80 -7.13 3.92
N PRO A 166 9.49 -7.35 4.16
CA PRO A 166 9.00 -8.47 4.96
C PRO A 166 9.41 -9.84 4.39
N ASP A 167 9.46 -10.85 5.26
CA ASP A 167 9.64 -12.25 4.84
C ASP A 167 8.49 -12.67 3.89
N PRO A 168 8.77 -13.17 2.67
CA PRO A 168 7.76 -13.66 1.74
C PRO A 168 6.79 -14.69 2.35
N ALA A 169 7.21 -15.46 3.36
CA ALA A 169 6.34 -16.38 4.09
C ALA A 169 5.11 -15.70 4.72
N ILE A 170 5.23 -14.42 5.10
CA ILE A 170 4.10 -13.61 5.60
C ILE A 170 3.07 -13.44 4.48
N TYR A 171 3.51 -13.09 3.28
CA TYR A 171 2.62 -12.89 2.14
C TYR A 171 2.06 -14.20 1.60
N ARG A 172 2.80 -15.31 1.62
CA ARG A 172 2.25 -16.64 1.30
C ARG A 172 1.09 -17.02 2.20
N ARG A 173 1.25 -16.81 3.52
CA ARG A 173 0.16 -17.02 4.49
C ARG A 173 -1.02 -16.09 4.21
N LEU A 174 -0.77 -14.81 3.97
CA LEU A 174 -1.83 -13.85 3.61
C LEU A 174 -2.60 -14.30 2.36
N ILE A 175 -1.90 -14.61 1.28
CA ILE A 175 -2.47 -15.05 -0.01
C ILE A 175 -3.31 -16.30 0.18
N SER A 176 -2.77 -17.32 0.86
CA SER A 176 -3.50 -18.56 1.17
C SER A 176 -4.82 -18.26 1.89
N LYS A 177 -4.78 -17.39 2.92
CA LYS A 177 -5.97 -17.04 3.70
C LYS A 177 -6.97 -16.20 2.91
N CYS A 178 -6.54 -15.13 2.25
CA CYS A 178 -7.40 -14.31 1.39
C CYS A 178 -8.09 -15.13 0.30
N THR A 179 -7.37 -16.05 -0.33
CA THR A 179 -7.92 -16.95 -1.36
C THR A 179 -8.97 -17.88 -0.77
N SER A 180 -8.67 -18.54 0.36
CA SER A 180 -9.60 -19.46 1.00
C SER A 180 -10.90 -18.80 1.48
N LEU A 181 -10.82 -17.53 1.90
CA LEU A 181 -11.97 -16.77 2.40
C LEU A 181 -12.70 -15.96 1.32
N GLY A 182 -12.10 -15.79 0.14
CA GLY A 182 -12.57 -14.82 -0.87
C GLY A 182 -12.51 -13.37 -0.37
N LYS A 183 -11.49 -13.02 0.42
CA LYS A 183 -11.36 -11.72 1.13
C LYS A 183 -10.04 -11.01 0.82
N GLU A 184 -9.81 -10.75 -0.45
CA GLU A 184 -8.67 -9.96 -0.94
C GLU A 184 -8.66 -8.55 -0.32
N GLY A 185 -7.50 -8.08 0.15
CA GLY A 185 -7.32 -6.75 0.75
C GLY A 185 -7.97 -6.53 2.13
N GLU A 186 -8.67 -7.53 2.70
CA GLU A 186 -9.36 -7.39 3.99
C GLU A 186 -8.41 -7.18 5.19
N PHE A 187 -7.15 -7.58 5.03
CA PHE A 187 -6.11 -7.51 6.07
C PHE A 187 -5.09 -6.40 5.85
N SER A 188 -5.39 -5.42 4.99
CA SER A 188 -4.48 -4.30 4.71
C SER A 188 -4.08 -3.52 5.99
N THR A 189 -4.90 -3.56 7.05
CA THR A 189 -4.61 -2.97 8.35
C THR A 189 -3.38 -3.59 9.02
N CYS A 190 -3.10 -4.87 8.79
CA CYS A 190 -1.89 -5.54 9.29
C CYS A 190 -0.60 -4.93 8.70
N PHE A 191 -0.69 -4.37 7.49
CA PHE A 191 0.43 -3.81 6.73
C PHE A 191 0.45 -2.28 6.73
N THR A 192 -0.34 -1.66 7.61
CA THR A 192 -0.49 -0.21 7.72
C THR A 192 0.85 0.53 7.91
N GLU A 193 1.80 -0.06 8.63
CA GLU A 193 3.12 0.55 8.79
C GLU A 193 3.86 0.70 7.46
N LEU A 194 3.74 -0.29 6.57
CA LEU A 194 4.34 -0.27 5.23
C LEU A 194 3.63 0.75 4.34
N GLN A 195 2.29 0.77 4.33
CA GLN A 195 1.50 1.79 3.61
C GLN A 195 1.87 3.22 4.05
N ARG A 196 2.05 3.41 5.37
CA ARG A 196 2.49 4.68 5.94
C ARG A 196 3.90 5.02 5.47
N ASN A 197 4.84 4.09 5.56
CA ASN A 197 6.24 4.31 5.21
C ASN A 197 6.41 4.66 3.73
N PHE A 198 5.65 4.00 2.84
CA PHE A 198 5.60 4.25 1.40
C PHE A 198 5.36 5.74 1.06
N LEU A 199 4.45 6.40 1.78
CA LEU A 199 4.10 7.81 1.58
C LEU A 199 4.92 8.76 2.46
N LYS A 200 5.27 8.34 3.68
CA LYS A 200 5.97 9.19 4.66
C LYS A 200 7.36 9.61 4.18
N ARG A 201 8.06 8.76 3.41
CA ARG A 201 9.39 9.04 2.86
C ARG A 201 9.40 10.02 1.68
N ARG A 202 8.24 10.34 1.11
CA ARG A 202 8.13 11.21 -0.06
C ARG A 202 8.44 12.68 0.28
N THR A 203 8.89 13.42 -0.73
CA THR A 203 9.30 14.82 -0.62
C THR A 203 8.15 15.72 -0.19
N THR A 204 8.47 16.89 0.39
CA THR A 204 7.47 17.86 0.81
C THR A 204 6.61 18.32 -0.39
N LYS A 205 7.23 18.57 -1.55
CA LYS A 205 6.55 18.94 -2.79
C LYS A 205 5.56 17.87 -3.25
N LEU A 206 5.96 16.59 -3.26
CA LEU A 206 5.04 15.49 -3.61
C LEU A 206 3.88 15.36 -2.62
N LYS A 207 4.13 15.54 -1.33
CA LYS A 207 3.05 15.58 -0.33
C LYS A 207 2.11 16.78 -0.55
N GLY A 208 2.62 17.90 -1.07
CA GLY A 208 1.81 19.03 -1.53
C GLY A 208 0.87 18.63 -2.66
N LEU A 209 1.40 18.00 -3.71
CA LEU A 209 0.60 17.49 -4.84
C LEU A 209 -0.44 16.46 -4.39
N ILE A 210 -0.08 15.52 -3.51
CA ILE A 210 -1.04 14.54 -2.95
C ILE A 210 -2.18 15.26 -2.21
N ARG A 211 -1.90 16.31 -1.42
CA ARG A 211 -2.95 17.10 -0.78
C ARG A 211 -3.86 17.78 -1.80
N LEU A 212 -3.29 18.34 -2.87
CA LEU A 212 -4.07 18.96 -3.94
C LEU A 212 -5.03 17.97 -4.60
N VAL A 213 -4.53 16.79 -4.98
CA VAL A 213 -5.35 15.70 -5.57
C VAL A 213 -6.41 15.22 -4.59
N LYS A 214 -6.09 15.07 -3.30
CA LYS A 214 -7.07 14.71 -2.27
C LYS A 214 -8.16 15.77 -2.11
N HIS A 215 -7.78 17.04 -2.12
CA HIS A 215 -8.73 18.14 -2.03
C HIS A 215 -9.69 18.14 -3.24
N TRP A 216 -9.15 18.00 -4.45
CA TRP A 216 -9.94 17.80 -5.67
C TRP A 216 -10.89 16.60 -5.57
N TYR A 217 -10.40 15.45 -5.09
CA TYR A 217 -11.22 14.26 -4.88
C TYR A 217 -12.37 14.52 -3.89
N GLN A 218 -12.14 15.28 -2.81
CA GLN A 218 -13.21 15.66 -1.86
C GLN A 218 -14.26 16.56 -2.52
N LEU A 219 -13.87 17.52 -3.35
CA LEU A 219 -14.81 18.35 -4.11
C LEU A 219 -15.65 17.50 -5.07
N CYS A 220 -15.03 16.52 -5.73
CA CYS A 220 -15.75 15.57 -6.58
C CYS A 220 -16.72 14.71 -5.75
N LYS A 221 -16.30 14.26 -4.56
CA LYS A 221 -17.14 13.48 -3.64
C LYS A 221 -18.33 14.28 -3.12
N GLU A 222 -18.17 15.56 -2.82
CA GLU A 222 -19.26 16.45 -2.43
C GLU A 222 -20.27 16.63 -3.58
N LYS A 223 -19.79 16.77 -4.81
CA LYS A 223 -20.62 16.95 -6.00
C LYS A 223 -21.33 15.66 -6.45
N LEU A 224 -20.60 14.55 -6.51
CA LEU A 224 -21.09 13.30 -7.09
C LEU A 224 -21.68 12.35 -6.05
N GLY A 225 -21.31 12.46 -4.77
CA GLY A 225 -21.61 11.43 -3.79
C GLY A 225 -20.90 10.10 -4.09
N LYS A 226 -21.48 8.97 -3.68
CA LYS A 226 -20.97 7.61 -3.94
C LYS A 226 -21.73 6.95 -5.10
N PRO A 227 -21.15 5.96 -5.81
CA PRO A 227 -19.79 5.41 -5.66
C PRO A 227 -18.67 6.28 -6.28
N LEU A 228 -17.47 6.19 -5.70
CA LEU A 228 -16.19 6.74 -6.17
C LEU A 228 -15.05 5.79 -5.75
N PRO A 229 -13.91 5.73 -6.47
CA PRO A 229 -12.78 4.89 -6.09
C PRO A 229 -12.20 5.33 -4.75
N PRO A 230 -11.58 4.43 -3.96
CA PRO A 230 -10.97 4.80 -2.69
C PRO A 230 -9.97 5.95 -2.86
N GLN A 231 -10.00 6.95 -1.96
CA GLN A 231 -9.04 8.07 -1.98
C GLN A 231 -7.59 7.58 -1.98
N TYR A 232 -7.31 6.46 -1.31
CA TYR A 232 -5.97 5.86 -1.29
C TYR A 232 -5.46 5.47 -2.69
N ALA A 233 -6.34 5.07 -3.61
CA ALA A 233 -5.96 4.81 -5.00
C ALA A 233 -5.42 6.07 -5.68
N LEU A 234 -5.96 7.25 -5.39
CA LEU A 234 -5.49 8.53 -5.92
C LEU A 234 -4.18 8.97 -5.27
N GLU A 235 -3.97 8.67 -3.98
CA GLU A 235 -2.67 8.88 -3.33
C GLU A 235 -1.57 8.04 -4.02
N LEU A 236 -1.85 6.77 -4.31
CA LEU A 236 -0.93 5.88 -5.03
C LEU A 236 -0.73 6.30 -6.49
N LEU A 237 -1.80 6.69 -7.20
CA LEU A 237 -1.71 7.17 -8.58
C LEU A 237 -0.87 8.45 -8.69
N THR A 238 -0.96 9.33 -7.68
CA THR A 238 -0.12 10.54 -7.59
C THR A 238 1.36 10.20 -7.39
N VAL A 239 1.66 9.23 -6.53
CA VAL A 239 3.03 8.73 -6.37
C VAL A 239 3.55 8.14 -7.68
N TYR A 240 2.74 7.32 -8.34
CA TYR A 240 3.08 6.72 -9.62
C TYR A 240 3.38 7.76 -10.70
N ALA A 241 2.52 8.77 -10.85
CA ALA A 241 2.71 9.86 -11.81
C ALA A 241 4.05 10.57 -11.58
N TRP A 242 4.37 10.89 -10.34
CA TRP A 242 5.65 11.52 -10.00
C TRP A 242 6.84 10.58 -10.21
N GLU A 243 6.74 9.31 -9.83
CA GLU A 243 7.80 8.32 -9.99
C GLU A 243 8.12 8.00 -11.45
N ARG A 244 7.16 8.15 -12.37
CA ARG A 244 7.39 7.86 -13.79
C ARG A 244 7.65 9.11 -14.64
N GLY A 245 7.07 10.24 -14.26
CA GLY A 245 7.11 11.47 -15.06
C GLY A 245 8.08 12.55 -14.59
N SER A 246 8.47 12.57 -13.30
CA SER A 246 9.31 13.63 -12.74
C SER A 246 10.52 13.10 -11.96
N ARG A 247 10.30 12.40 -10.85
CA ARG A 247 11.31 11.96 -9.87
C ARG A 247 12.12 13.07 -9.18
N PHE A 248 11.96 14.33 -9.57
CA PHE A 248 12.65 15.44 -8.96
C PHE A 248 12.01 15.88 -7.65
N THR A 249 12.81 16.42 -6.74
CA THR A 249 12.33 16.95 -5.46
C THR A 249 11.47 18.20 -5.65
N GLU A 250 11.81 19.00 -6.67
CA GLU A 250 11.07 20.17 -7.12
C GLU A 250 10.50 19.90 -8.52
N PHE A 251 9.24 20.30 -8.72
CA PHE A 251 8.53 20.15 -9.99
C PHE A 251 7.33 21.12 -10.02
N ASN A 252 6.77 21.33 -11.21
CA ASN A 252 5.58 22.15 -11.36
C ASN A 252 4.32 21.41 -10.88
N THR A 253 3.65 21.97 -9.87
CA THR A 253 2.45 21.36 -9.26
C THR A 253 1.30 21.22 -10.25
N ALA A 254 1.12 22.16 -11.18
CA ALA A 254 0.05 22.10 -12.18
C ALA A 254 0.29 20.96 -13.18
N GLU A 255 1.54 20.74 -13.61
CA GLU A 255 1.90 19.62 -14.50
C GLU A 255 1.63 18.28 -13.82
N GLY A 256 2.06 18.13 -12.56
CA GLY A 256 1.78 16.93 -11.78
C GLY A 256 0.28 16.71 -11.58
N PHE A 257 -0.47 17.77 -11.27
CA PHE A 257 -1.91 17.67 -11.07
C PHE A 257 -2.64 17.27 -12.36
N ARG A 258 -2.24 17.86 -13.49
CA ARG A 258 -2.76 17.51 -14.81
C ARG A 258 -2.49 16.05 -15.13
N THR A 259 -1.26 15.60 -14.93
CA THR A 259 -0.83 14.22 -15.18
C THR A 259 -1.70 13.23 -14.42
N VAL A 260 -2.00 13.51 -13.14
CA VAL A 260 -2.89 12.64 -12.35
C VAL A 260 -4.31 12.60 -12.93
N LEU A 261 -4.87 13.75 -13.32
CA LEU A 261 -6.21 13.79 -13.93
C LEU A 261 -6.25 13.03 -15.25
N GLU A 262 -5.24 13.18 -16.11
CA GLU A 262 -5.14 12.43 -17.36
C GLU A 262 -5.02 10.92 -17.12
N LEU A 263 -4.25 10.48 -16.12
CA LEU A 263 -4.22 9.08 -15.71
C LEU A 263 -5.58 8.57 -15.22
N VAL A 264 -6.34 9.40 -14.48
CA VAL A 264 -7.72 9.08 -14.09
C VAL A 264 -8.62 8.94 -15.32
N THR A 265 -8.47 9.79 -16.34
CA THR A 265 -9.25 9.63 -17.60
C THR A 265 -8.90 8.34 -18.35
N ASN A 266 -7.65 7.88 -18.21
CA ASN A 266 -7.15 6.63 -18.80
C ASN A 266 -7.26 5.43 -17.85
N TYR A 267 -8.15 5.46 -16.85
CA TYR A 267 -8.25 4.40 -15.83
C TYR A 267 -8.38 2.99 -16.42
N ARG A 268 -9.05 2.83 -17.56
CA ARG A 268 -9.22 1.55 -18.26
C ARG A 268 -7.91 0.93 -18.75
N GLN A 269 -6.82 1.69 -18.78
CA GLN A 269 -5.50 1.23 -19.18
C GLN A 269 -4.56 1.04 -17.99
N LEU A 270 -4.97 1.39 -16.76
CA LEU A 270 -4.07 1.35 -15.62
C LEU A 270 -3.74 -0.08 -15.16
N ARG A 271 -2.44 -0.41 -15.14
CA ARG A 271 -1.86 -1.59 -14.49
C ARG A 271 -0.61 -1.20 -13.73
N ILE A 272 -0.79 -0.81 -12.47
CA ILE A 272 0.23 -0.23 -11.61
C ILE A 272 0.45 -1.13 -10.39
N TYR A 273 1.72 -1.36 -10.07
CA TYR A 273 2.14 -2.05 -8.85
C TYR A 273 3.58 -1.62 -8.49
N TRP A 274 4.02 -2.01 -7.29
CA TRP A 274 5.37 -1.80 -6.80
C TRP A 274 5.95 -3.10 -6.26
N THR A 275 7.29 -3.22 -6.27
CA THR A 275 8.01 -4.36 -5.71
C THR A 275 8.80 -4.01 -4.44
N GLU A 276 8.32 -2.99 -3.71
CA GLU A 276 9.03 -2.44 -2.56
C GLU A 276 8.97 -3.39 -1.36
N TYR A 277 7.78 -3.91 -1.04
CA TYR A 277 7.58 -4.80 0.12
C TYR A 277 7.31 -6.26 -0.27
N TYR A 278 7.04 -6.55 -1.53
CA TYR A 278 6.97 -7.91 -2.08
C TYR A 278 7.52 -7.90 -3.51
N ASP A 279 7.80 -9.05 -4.10
CA ASP A 279 8.29 -9.15 -5.48
C ASP A 279 7.94 -10.52 -6.10
N PHE A 280 8.50 -10.80 -7.26
CA PHE A 280 8.29 -12.04 -8.03
C PHE A 280 9.34 -13.13 -7.71
N GLN A 281 10.19 -12.98 -6.68
CA GLN A 281 11.23 -13.97 -6.36
C GLN A 281 10.66 -15.23 -5.69
N ASP A 282 9.70 -15.06 -4.78
CA ASP A 282 8.97 -16.18 -4.18
C ASP A 282 7.91 -16.68 -5.16
N GLN A 283 7.91 -17.99 -5.45
CA GLN A 283 7.09 -18.57 -6.50
C GLN A 283 5.59 -18.43 -6.25
N GLU A 284 5.13 -18.64 -5.01
CA GLU A 284 3.71 -18.56 -4.67
C GLU A 284 3.23 -17.11 -4.76
N VAL A 285 4.03 -16.17 -4.25
CA VAL A 285 3.76 -14.73 -4.37
C VAL A 285 3.75 -14.30 -5.84
N SER A 286 4.75 -14.72 -6.63
CA SER A 286 4.86 -14.40 -8.06
C SER A 286 3.64 -14.88 -8.84
N ASN A 287 3.24 -16.14 -8.67
CA ASN A 287 2.06 -16.69 -9.34
C ASN A 287 0.79 -15.90 -9.01
N TYR A 288 0.65 -15.50 -7.74
CA TYR A 288 -0.48 -14.69 -7.31
C TYR A 288 -0.45 -13.27 -7.88
N LEU A 289 0.73 -12.63 -7.93
CA LEU A 289 0.91 -11.32 -8.55
C LEU A 289 0.53 -11.33 -10.04
N HIS A 290 0.96 -12.35 -10.80
CA HIS A 290 0.54 -12.49 -12.21
C HIS A 290 -0.98 -12.60 -12.35
N SER A 291 -1.64 -13.34 -11.45
CA SER A 291 -3.09 -13.43 -11.42
C SER A 291 -3.74 -12.06 -11.16
N GLN A 292 -3.29 -11.31 -10.15
CA GLN A 292 -3.81 -9.97 -9.86
C GLN A 292 -3.61 -8.98 -11.01
N LEU A 293 -2.42 -9.01 -11.64
CA LEU A 293 -2.05 -8.08 -12.72
C LEU A 293 -2.76 -8.39 -14.05
N SER A 294 -3.36 -9.57 -14.17
CA SER A 294 -4.16 -9.98 -15.33
C SER A 294 -5.66 -9.65 -15.18
N ARG A 295 -6.08 -9.08 -14.03
CA ARG A 295 -7.48 -8.73 -13.78
C ARG A 295 -7.95 -7.56 -14.64
N ALA A 296 -9.26 -7.38 -14.68
CA ALA A 296 -9.89 -6.23 -15.32
C ALA A 296 -9.33 -4.92 -14.72
N ARG A 297 -8.91 -4.03 -15.62
CA ARG A 297 -8.37 -2.71 -15.28
C ARG A 297 -9.49 -1.79 -14.76
N PRO A 298 -9.20 -0.82 -13.88
CA PRO A 298 -7.88 -0.45 -13.37
C PRO A 298 -7.34 -1.44 -12.33
N VAL A 299 -6.05 -1.74 -12.44
CA VAL A 299 -5.29 -2.44 -11.40
C VAL A 299 -4.30 -1.45 -10.80
N ILE A 300 -4.49 -1.13 -9.51
CA ILE A 300 -3.49 -0.42 -8.70
C ILE A 300 -3.28 -1.29 -7.48
N LEU A 301 -2.20 -2.05 -7.47
CA LEU A 301 -1.88 -2.96 -6.39
C LEU A 301 -1.30 -2.17 -5.20
N ASP A 302 -1.80 -2.41 -4.01
CA ASP A 302 -1.29 -1.80 -2.78
C ASP A 302 0.19 -2.19 -2.60
N PRO A 303 1.14 -1.25 -2.50
CA PRO A 303 2.54 -1.58 -2.31
C PRO A 303 2.81 -2.42 -1.05
N ALA A 304 1.91 -2.38 -0.05
CA ALA A 304 2.05 -3.08 1.22
C ALA A 304 1.32 -4.43 1.29
N ASP A 305 0.30 -4.65 0.45
CA ASP A 305 -0.56 -5.83 0.45
C ASP A 305 -0.75 -6.35 -0.99
N PRO A 306 -0.10 -7.47 -1.39
CA PRO A 306 -0.18 -8.01 -2.74
C PRO A 306 -1.58 -8.54 -3.11
N THR A 307 -2.49 -8.67 -2.13
CA THR A 307 -3.87 -9.10 -2.37
C THR A 307 -4.80 -7.92 -2.64
N GLY A 308 -4.40 -6.70 -2.27
CA GLY A 308 -5.24 -5.51 -2.37
C GLY A 308 -5.10 -4.78 -3.70
N ASN A 309 -5.96 -5.06 -4.69
CA ASN A 309 -6.18 -4.12 -5.79
C ASN A 309 -7.04 -2.95 -5.29
N VAL A 310 -6.41 -1.82 -4.92
CA VAL A 310 -7.11 -0.65 -4.35
C VAL A 310 -8.02 0.06 -5.35
N ALA A 311 -7.82 -0.19 -6.64
CA ALA A 311 -8.64 0.35 -7.72
C ALA A 311 -9.75 -0.62 -8.18
N GLY A 312 -9.73 -1.86 -7.71
CA GLY A 312 -10.59 -2.94 -8.18
C GLY A 312 -12.05 -2.82 -7.73
N GLY A 313 -12.94 -3.51 -8.45
CA GLY A 313 -14.33 -3.73 -8.05
C GLY A 313 -15.25 -2.49 -8.10
N ASN A 314 -14.80 -1.39 -8.70
CA ASN A 314 -15.55 -0.12 -8.74
C ASN A 314 -15.39 0.64 -10.07
N SER A 315 -15.68 -0.03 -11.19
CA SER A 315 -15.58 0.58 -12.53
C SER A 315 -16.44 1.84 -12.65
N ASP A 316 -17.68 1.79 -12.15
CA ASP A 316 -18.61 2.93 -12.19
C ASP A 316 -18.07 4.14 -11.44
N GLY A 317 -17.45 3.94 -10.27
CA GLY A 317 -16.82 5.01 -9.52
C GLY A 317 -15.68 5.68 -10.30
N TRP A 318 -14.86 4.88 -11.01
CA TRP A 318 -13.78 5.41 -11.85
C TRP A 318 -14.32 6.16 -13.08
N GLU A 319 -15.37 5.65 -13.74
CA GLU A 319 -16.02 6.33 -14.85
C GLU A 319 -16.54 7.71 -14.44
N ARG A 320 -17.22 7.80 -13.29
CA ARG A 320 -17.73 9.06 -12.75
C ARG A 320 -16.59 10.04 -12.44
N LEU A 321 -15.51 9.55 -11.81
CA LEU A 321 -14.36 10.39 -11.49
C LEU A 321 -13.61 10.84 -12.75
N ALA A 322 -13.54 10.00 -13.79
CA ALA A 322 -12.96 10.34 -15.09
C ALA A 322 -13.76 11.45 -15.79
N GLY A 323 -15.10 11.41 -15.71
CA GLY A 323 -15.95 12.49 -16.21
C GLY A 323 -15.64 13.84 -15.55
N GLU A 324 -15.45 13.86 -14.22
CA GLU A 324 -15.00 15.07 -13.52
C GLU A 324 -13.59 15.46 -13.94
N ALA A 325 -12.64 14.53 -14.06
CA ALA A 325 -11.28 14.84 -14.50
C ALA A 325 -11.28 15.56 -15.86
N VAL A 326 -12.06 15.08 -16.84
CA VAL A 326 -12.22 15.75 -18.15
C VAL A 326 -12.77 17.18 -18.03
N ALA A 327 -13.77 17.39 -17.17
CA ALA A 327 -14.33 18.72 -16.94
C ALA A 327 -13.30 19.67 -16.28
N TRP A 328 -12.58 19.17 -15.27
CA TRP A 328 -11.59 19.93 -14.52
C TRP A 328 -10.40 20.34 -15.37
N LEU A 329 -9.97 19.53 -16.34
CA LEU A 329 -8.87 19.88 -17.26
C LEU A 329 -9.08 21.18 -18.04
N ARG A 330 -10.30 21.74 -18.05
CA ARG A 330 -10.62 23.03 -18.69
C ARG A 330 -10.46 24.24 -17.77
N TYR A 331 -10.28 24.02 -16.47
CA TYR A 331 -10.25 25.07 -15.46
C TYR A 331 -8.90 25.84 -15.43
N PRO A 332 -8.88 27.06 -14.87
CA PRO A 332 -7.68 27.90 -14.73
C PRO A 332 -6.45 27.20 -14.13
N CYS A 333 -6.64 26.20 -13.28
CA CYS A 333 -5.55 25.42 -12.67
C CYS A 333 -4.66 24.71 -13.70
N PHE A 334 -5.12 24.57 -14.94
CA PHE A 334 -4.37 23.97 -16.05
C PHE A 334 -4.06 24.97 -17.18
N LYS A 335 -4.15 26.27 -16.92
CA LYS A 335 -3.79 27.33 -17.88
C LYS A 335 -2.59 28.13 -17.37
N LYS A 336 -1.61 28.35 -18.26
CA LYS A 336 -0.48 29.25 -18.04
C LYS A 336 -0.91 30.71 -18.19
N ARG A 337 -0.03 31.65 -17.87
CA ARG A 337 -0.32 33.11 -17.91
C ARG A 337 -0.68 33.61 -19.31
N ASP A 338 -0.15 32.98 -20.34
CA ASP A 338 -0.44 33.25 -21.75
C ASP A 338 -1.74 32.60 -22.24
N GLY A 339 -2.46 31.88 -21.36
CA GLY A 339 -3.70 31.16 -21.69
C GLY A 339 -3.49 29.76 -22.27
N SER A 340 -2.24 29.37 -22.58
CA SER A 340 -1.92 28.03 -23.08
C SER A 340 -2.12 26.95 -21.99
N GLN A 341 -2.30 25.71 -22.42
CA GLN A 341 -2.47 24.59 -21.50
C GLN A 341 -1.15 24.24 -20.81
N VAL A 342 -1.23 23.88 -19.53
CA VAL A 342 -0.14 23.23 -18.81
C VAL A 342 0.10 21.85 -19.44
N CYS A 343 1.35 21.44 -19.62
CA CYS A 343 1.69 20.12 -20.13
C CYS A 343 1.58 19.07 -19.02
N SER A 344 1.25 17.83 -19.36
CA SER A 344 1.42 16.70 -18.45
C SER A 344 2.82 16.11 -18.59
N TRP A 345 3.24 15.32 -17.61
CA TRP A 345 4.42 14.48 -17.72
C TRP A 345 4.11 13.27 -18.60
N ASP A 346 5.12 12.80 -19.33
CA ASP A 346 5.03 11.55 -20.08
C ASP A 346 5.08 10.36 -19.10
N VAL A 347 3.91 9.77 -18.83
CA VAL A 347 3.75 8.69 -17.86
C VAL A 347 3.05 7.50 -18.52
N PRO A 348 3.68 6.31 -18.56
CA PRO A 348 3.03 5.11 -19.08
C PRO A 348 1.86 4.71 -18.17
N THR A 349 0.79 4.18 -18.75
CA THR A 349 -0.39 3.71 -17.99
C THR A 349 -0.17 2.34 -17.35
N GLU A 350 0.89 1.62 -17.72
CA GLU A 350 1.19 0.30 -17.18
C GLU A 350 2.66 0.13 -16.81
N VAL A 351 2.88 -0.73 -15.83
CA VAL A 351 4.19 -1.24 -15.46
C VAL A 351 4.40 -2.59 -16.15
N ASP A 352 5.60 -2.78 -16.72
CA ASP A 352 6.02 -4.05 -17.31
C ASP A 352 6.02 -5.16 -16.27
N VAL A 353 5.39 -6.28 -16.59
CA VAL A 353 5.32 -7.46 -15.72
C VAL A 353 6.44 -8.42 -16.13
N PRO A 354 7.29 -8.89 -15.20
CA PRO A 354 8.32 -9.88 -15.50
C PRO A 354 7.75 -11.13 -16.16
N TYR A 355 8.57 -11.84 -16.95
CA TYR A 355 8.13 -13.10 -17.54
C TYR A 355 7.90 -14.15 -16.45
N GLN A 356 6.76 -14.84 -16.52
CA GLN A 356 6.48 -15.98 -15.65
C GLN A 356 7.18 -17.21 -16.20
N GLU A 357 8.36 -17.55 -15.65
CA GLU A 357 8.99 -18.83 -15.97
C GLU A 357 8.07 -19.97 -15.52
N SER A 358 7.58 -20.77 -16.47
CA SER A 358 6.83 -21.96 -16.11
C SER A 358 7.79 -22.99 -15.50
N HIS A 359 7.38 -23.61 -14.40
CA HIS A 359 8.13 -24.72 -13.78
C HIS A 359 8.46 -25.83 -14.78
N PHE A 360 7.64 -26.00 -15.82
CA PHE A 360 7.91 -26.92 -16.92
C PHE A 360 9.21 -26.56 -17.64
N PHE A 361 9.40 -25.30 -18.05
CA PHE A 361 10.63 -24.89 -18.73
C PHE A 361 11.86 -24.93 -17.83
N ARG A 362 11.75 -24.52 -16.56
CA ARG A 362 12.89 -24.59 -15.63
C ARG A 362 13.30 -26.03 -15.33
N ASN A 363 12.33 -26.91 -15.05
CA ASN A 363 12.61 -28.33 -14.79
C ASN A 363 13.05 -29.05 -16.06
N LEU A 364 12.53 -28.69 -17.24
CA LEU A 364 12.98 -29.21 -18.52
C LEU A 364 14.42 -28.77 -18.81
N CYS A 365 14.77 -27.50 -18.59
CA CYS A 365 16.15 -27.01 -18.74
C CYS A 365 17.10 -27.68 -17.75
N LEU A 366 16.72 -27.84 -16.47
CA LEU A 366 17.51 -28.58 -15.49
C LEU A 366 17.64 -30.06 -15.84
N PHE A 367 16.58 -30.69 -16.35
CA PHE A 367 16.59 -32.07 -16.81
C PHE A 367 17.46 -32.24 -18.07
N LEU A 368 17.39 -31.32 -19.02
CA LEU A 368 18.24 -31.30 -20.21
C LEU A 368 19.71 -31.04 -19.86
N LEU A 369 19.99 -30.13 -18.92
CA LEU A 369 21.34 -29.92 -18.36
C LEU A 369 21.85 -31.19 -17.66
N PHE A 370 21.01 -31.82 -16.84
CA PHE A 370 21.37 -33.09 -16.19
C PHE A 370 21.64 -34.20 -17.21
N LEU A 371 20.82 -34.33 -18.25
CA LEU A 371 21.04 -35.27 -19.35
C LEU A 371 22.34 -34.98 -20.11
N PHE A 372 22.63 -33.70 -20.36
CA PHE A 372 23.86 -33.25 -21.02
C PHE A 372 25.09 -33.62 -20.19
N PHE A 373 25.10 -33.27 -18.89
CA PHE A 373 26.18 -33.67 -17.98
C PHE A 373 26.30 -35.19 -17.87
N PHE A 374 25.19 -35.93 -17.78
CA PHE A 374 25.20 -37.39 -17.73
C PHE A 374 25.79 -38.02 -19.00
N HIS A 375 25.49 -37.48 -20.19
CA HIS A 375 26.09 -37.92 -21.45
C HIS A 375 27.57 -37.55 -21.56
N CYS A 376 27.96 -36.34 -21.15
CA CYS A 376 29.36 -35.92 -21.10
C CYS A 376 30.18 -36.81 -20.15
N PHE A 377 29.66 -37.16 -18.97
CA PHE A 377 30.34 -38.06 -18.03
C PHE A 377 30.42 -39.51 -18.54
N LYS A 378 29.40 -40.02 -19.24
CA LYS A 378 29.49 -41.32 -19.93
C LYS A 378 30.51 -41.32 -21.07
N GLY A 379 30.61 -40.22 -21.82
CA GLY A 379 31.63 -40.04 -22.85
C GLY A 379 33.05 -40.05 -22.28
N PHE A 380 33.26 -39.40 -21.13
CA PHE A 380 34.55 -39.38 -20.43
C PHE A 380 34.97 -40.77 -19.90
N PHE A 381 34.02 -41.57 -19.43
CA PHE A 381 34.26 -42.97 -19.01
C PHE A 381 34.49 -43.95 -20.18
N CYS A 382 33.93 -43.70 -21.37
CA CYS A 382 34.22 -44.50 -22.55
C CYS A 382 35.61 -44.23 -23.12
N ILE A 383 36.07 -42.96 -23.10
CA ILE A 383 37.41 -42.59 -23.58
C ILE A 383 38.51 -43.17 -22.67
N THR A 384 38.25 -43.28 -21.36
CA THR A 384 39.21 -43.90 -20.42
C THR A 384 39.23 -45.43 -20.46
N LYS A 385 38.15 -46.10 -20.90
CA LYS A 385 38.16 -47.55 -21.16
C LYS A 385 38.78 -47.93 -22.51
N ALA A 386 38.77 -47.04 -23.49
CA ALA A 386 39.35 -47.30 -24.81
C ALA A 386 40.89 -47.26 -24.84
N SER A 387 41.57 -46.76 -23.79
CA SER A 387 43.04 -46.76 -23.71
C SER A 387 43.63 -47.94 -22.92
N LEU A 388 42.79 -48.87 -22.43
CA LEU A 388 43.23 -50.03 -21.65
C LEU A 388 42.57 -51.31 -22.18
N GLY A 389 43.17 -51.91 -23.20
CA GLY A 389 43.08 -53.35 -23.42
C GLY A 389 42.89 -53.79 -24.86
N SER A 390 43.96 -54.31 -25.47
CA SER A 390 43.90 -55.44 -26.40
C SER A 390 45.25 -56.17 -26.41
N PRO A 391 45.33 -57.43 -25.96
CA PRO A 391 46.43 -58.34 -26.28
C PRO A 391 45.98 -59.42 -27.29
N SER A 392 46.83 -59.73 -28.28
CA SER A 392 46.81 -60.98 -29.07
C SER A 392 48.15 -61.07 -29.82
N SER A 393 49.13 -61.87 -29.38
CA SER A 393 49.34 -63.33 -29.53
C SER A 393 49.79 -63.79 -30.92
N CYS A 394 51.03 -64.29 -31.01
CA CYS A 394 51.62 -65.27 -31.96
C CYS A 394 53.14 -65.34 -31.62
N LEU A 395 53.90 -66.44 -31.60
CA LEU A 395 53.74 -67.84 -32.02
C LEU A 395 54.89 -68.66 -31.35
N SER A 396 54.66 -69.97 -31.26
CA SER A 396 55.59 -71.11 -31.01
C SER A 396 56.91 -71.03 -31.82
N ALA A 397 58.03 -71.75 -31.63
CA ALA A 397 58.45 -72.97 -30.91
C ALA A 397 59.99 -73.07 -31.06
N GLY A 398 60.62 -74.02 -30.35
CA GLY A 398 61.93 -74.57 -30.69
C GLY A 398 62.84 -74.76 -29.47
N MET A 399 62.61 -75.83 -28.71
CA MET A 399 63.45 -77.05 -28.65
C MET A 399 64.83 -76.86 -28.01
N THR A 400 64.96 -77.61 -26.91
CA THR A 400 66.10 -77.93 -26.06
C THR A 400 67.45 -78.15 -26.73
N ALA A 401 68.45 -77.54 -26.07
CA ALA A 401 69.75 -78.08 -25.64
C ALA A 401 70.78 -78.48 -26.70
N ALA A 402 71.84 -77.66 -26.80
CA ALA A 402 73.10 -77.94 -26.11
C ALA A 402 73.71 -76.63 -25.59
#